data_AF-A0A7V9GNF9-F1
#
_entry.id   AF-A0A7V9GNF9-F1
#
_cell.length_a   1.000
_cell.length_b   1.000
_cell.length_c   1.000
_cell.angle_alpha   90.00
_cell.angle_beta   90.00
_cell.angle_gamma   90.00
#
_symmetry.space_group_name_H-M   'P 1'
#
loop_
_entity.id
_entity.type
_entity.pdbx_description
1 polymer ?
#
loop_
_entity_poly.entity_id
_entity_poly.type
_entity_poly.pdbx_seq_one_letter_code
_entity_poly.pdbx_strand_id
1 'polypeptide(L)'
;MRKEKVVHFVCFDTILGREPFLAQWEQYTRSVNSDQDVTMQQSEKNGGFRYIAQHRCTAGELQFLFTKNRRSSRTPEVEIKLKQAGGYSFLQEEKLNNIQPDEKKIFAFISDPRTDLGIFKQLTEHSKLNIYEAYYENCQYAYILEYFVKKKNAAELLDQLKLHNAEDIGLFQECKLHAIAKV
;
A
#
# COMPACT_ATOMS: atom_id res chain seq x y z
N MET A 1 -14.36 -2.70 24.08
CA MET A 1 -13.02 -2.93 23.52
C MET A 1 -13.03 -2.49 22.07
N ARG A 2 -12.21 -1.50 21.68
CA ARG A 2 -12.04 -1.18 20.24
C ARG A 2 -11.25 -2.34 19.64
N LYS A 3 -11.82 -3.03 18.64
CA LYS A 3 -11.09 -4.05 17.89
C LYS A 3 -9.84 -3.40 17.32
N GLU A 4 -8.67 -3.93 17.62
CA GLU A 4 -7.42 -3.46 17.02
C GLU A 4 -7.52 -3.63 15.51
N LYS A 5 -7.46 -2.50 14.80
CA LYS A 5 -7.50 -2.48 13.34
C LYS A 5 -6.07 -2.69 12.85
N VAL A 6 -5.83 -3.84 12.25
CA VAL A 6 -4.57 -4.15 11.59
C VAL A 6 -4.74 -3.88 10.11
N VAL A 7 -3.78 -3.17 9.52
CA VAL A 7 -3.71 -2.92 8.08
C VAL A 7 -2.56 -3.74 7.52
N HIS A 8 -2.87 -4.66 6.60
CA HIS A 8 -1.86 -5.42 5.90
C HIS A 8 -1.50 -4.73 4.58
N PHE A 9 -0.20 -4.65 4.31
CA PHE A 9 0.33 -4.06 3.09
C PHE A 9 1.00 -5.14 2.24
N VAL A 10 0.61 -5.21 0.96
CA VAL A 10 1.24 -6.07 -0.04
C VAL A 10 1.64 -5.23 -1.24
N CYS A 11 2.93 -5.27 -1.60
CA CYS A 11 3.50 -4.52 -2.70
C CYS A 11 3.72 -5.44 -3.92
N PHE A 12 3.44 -4.93 -5.12
CA PHE A 12 3.62 -5.64 -6.38
C PHE A 12 4.43 -4.78 -7.34
N ASP A 13 5.55 -5.28 -7.84
CA ASP A 13 6.32 -4.64 -8.90
C ASP A 13 6.10 -5.41 -10.21
N THR A 14 5.68 -4.73 -11.28
CA THR A 14 5.34 -5.35 -12.56
C THR A 14 5.48 -4.37 -13.73
N ILE A 15 5.55 -4.86 -14.97
CA ILE A 15 5.42 -4.05 -16.19
C ILE A 15 3.95 -3.84 -16.61
N LEU A 16 3.01 -4.50 -15.93
CA LEU A 16 1.60 -4.41 -16.26
C LEU A 16 1.02 -3.06 -15.82
N GLY A 17 0.48 -2.32 -16.80
CA GLY A 17 -0.37 -1.17 -16.54
C GLY A 17 -1.65 -1.55 -15.79
N ARG A 18 -2.44 -0.53 -15.45
CA ARG A 18 -3.55 -0.66 -14.49
C ARG A 18 -4.54 -1.77 -14.85
N GLU A 19 -5.15 -1.70 -16.05
CA GLU A 19 -6.22 -2.65 -16.41
C GLU A 19 -5.73 -4.11 -16.51
N PRO A 20 -4.59 -4.40 -17.18
CA PRO A 20 -4.04 -5.76 -17.17
C PRO A 20 -3.70 -6.28 -15.77
N PHE A 21 -3.18 -5.42 -14.88
CA PHE A 21 -2.89 -5.82 -13.50
C PHE A 21 -4.18 -6.11 -12.71
N LEU A 22 -5.19 -5.24 -12.81
CA LEU A 22 -6.47 -5.42 -12.12
C LEU A 22 -7.18 -6.71 -12.55
N ALA A 23 -7.11 -7.08 -13.83
CA ALA A 23 -7.64 -8.35 -14.31
C ALA A 23 -6.97 -9.56 -13.63
N GLN A 24 -5.65 -9.52 -13.44
CA GLN A 24 -4.90 -10.57 -12.73
C GLN A 24 -5.21 -10.58 -11.23
N TRP A 25 -5.35 -9.39 -10.63
CA TRP A 25 -5.75 -9.22 -9.23
C TRP A 25 -7.14 -9.79 -8.95
N GLU A 26 -8.11 -9.56 -9.85
CA GLU A 26 -9.45 -10.14 -9.74
C GLU A 26 -9.43 -11.67 -9.79
N GLN A 27 -8.64 -12.25 -10.69
CA GLN A 27 -8.48 -13.71 -10.76
C GLN A 27 -7.87 -14.26 -9.47
N TYR A 28 -6.90 -13.55 -8.90
CA TYR A 28 -6.27 -13.91 -7.64
C TYR A 28 -7.26 -13.86 -6.47
N THR A 29 -7.98 -12.74 -6.29
CA THR A 29 -8.90 -12.53 -5.16
C THR A 29 -10.15 -13.41 -5.20
N ARG A 30 -10.67 -13.73 -6.39
CA ARG A 30 -11.78 -14.70 -6.54
C ARG A 30 -11.46 -16.08 -5.96
N SER A 31 -10.19 -16.47 -5.91
CA SER A 31 -9.78 -17.75 -5.32
C SER A 31 -9.80 -17.75 -3.77
N VAL A 32 -9.84 -16.59 -3.13
CA VAL A 32 -9.62 -16.42 -1.69
C VAL A 32 -10.89 -16.04 -0.92
N ASN A 33 -12.03 -15.82 -1.60
CA ASN A 33 -13.34 -15.53 -0.96
C ASN A 33 -13.26 -14.43 0.12
N SER A 34 -12.44 -13.40 -0.09
CA SER A 34 -12.23 -12.38 0.93
C SER A 34 -13.05 -11.14 0.63
N ASP A 35 -14.15 -10.96 1.37
CA ASP A 35 -15.00 -9.76 1.47
C ASP A 35 -14.23 -8.62 2.19
N GLN A 36 -12.97 -8.39 1.79
CA GLN A 36 -12.05 -7.50 2.49
C GLN A 36 -12.09 -6.09 1.89
N ASP A 37 -12.09 -5.09 2.78
CA ASP A 37 -11.87 -3.69 2.45
C ASP A 37 -10.42 -3.51 1.95
N VAL A 38 -10.24 -3.74 0.65
CA VAL A 38 -8.97 -3.57 -0.04
C VAL A 38 -8.96 -2.25 -0.78
N THR A 39 -7.97 -1.42 -0.49
CA THR A 39 -7.64 -0.26 -1.31
C THR A 39 -6.41 -0.57 -2.13
N MET A 40 -6.51 -0.45 -3.45
CA MET A 40 -5.37 -0.61 -4.36
C MET A 40 -4.81 0.76 -4.73
N GLN A 41 -3.49 0.94 -4.63
CA GLN A 41 -2.81 2.15 -5.10
C GLN A 41 -1.72 1.82 -6.12
N GLN A 42 -1.51 2.69 -7.09
CA GLN A 42 -0.55 2.52 -8.18
C GLN A 42 0.42 3.70 -8.24
N SER A 43 1.70 3.39 -8.40
CA SER A 43 2.78 4.31 -8.78
C SER A 43 3.41 3.83 -10.09
N GLU A 44 3.88 4.76 -10.91
CA GLU A 44 4.70 4.46 -12.08
C GLU A 44 6.15 4.89 -11.78
N LYS A 45 7.11 4.02 -12.08
CA LYS A 45 8.54 4.30 -11.89
C LYS A 45 9.37 3.53 -12.92
N ASN A 46 10.21 4.24 -13.67
CA ASN A 46 11.19 3.68 -14.60
C ASN A 46 10.63 2.66 -15.62
N GLY A 47 9.46 2.94 -16.21
CA GLY A 47 8.82 2.06 -17.20
C GLY A 47 8.16 0.82 -16.60
N GLY A 48 8.11 0.71 -15.26
CA GLY A 48 7.32 -0.28 -14.53
C GLY A 48 6.29 0.38 -13.62
N PHE A 49 5.42 -0.45 -13.06
CA PHE A 49 4.35 -0.10 -12.15
C PHE A 49 4.56 -0.78 -10.81
N ARG A 50 4.35 -0.01 -9.74
CA ARG A 50 4.26 -0.52 -8.38
C ARG A 50 2.83 -0.40 -7.90
N TYR A 51 2.27 -1.48 -7.39
CA TYR A 51 0.96 -1.49 -6.74
C TYR A 51 1.10 -1.78 -5.26
N ILE A 52 0.27 -1.13 -4.44
CA ILE A 52 0.13 -1.41 -3.02
C ILE A 52 -1.33 -1.82 -2.78
N ALA A 53 -1.53 -3.02 -2.25
CA ALA A 53 -2.81 -3.45 -1.71
C ALA A 53 -2.81 -3.21 -0.19
N GLN A 54 -3.73 -2.37 0.27
CA GLN A 54 -4.01 -2.13 1.69
C GLN A 54 -5.25 -2.93 2.11
N HIS A 55 -5.09 -3.90 2.99
CA HIS A 55 -6.18 -4.71 3.52
C HIS A 55 -6.49 -4.29 4.96
N ARG A 56 -7.66 -3.71 5.21
CA ARG A 56 -8.09 -3.36 6.57
C ARG A 56 -8.88 -4.52 7.17
N CYS A 57 -8.45 -4.97 8.34
CA CYS A 57 -9.08 -6.10 9.03
C CYS A 57 -9.03 -5.94 10.54
N THR A 58 -9.80 -6.78 11.24
CA THR A 58 -9.66 -6.88 12.69
C THR A 58 -8.56 -7.87 13.03
N ALA A 59 -7.80 -7.60 14.09
CA ALA A 59 -6.69 -8.45 14.51
C ALA A 59 -7.12 -9.92 14.67
N GLY A 60 -6.35 -10.84 14.08
CA GLY A 60 -6.62 -12.29 14.11
C GLY A 60 -7.47 -12.85 12.96
N GLU A 61 -8.01 -12.02 12.06
CA GLU A 61 -8.90 -12.47 10.97
C GLU A 61 -8.22 -12.70 9.61
N LEU A 62 -6.89 -12.50 9.48
CA LEU A 62 -6.21 -12.70 8.19
C LEU A 62 -5.23 -13.87 8.17
N GLN A 63 -5.60 -14.90 7.41
CA GLN A 63 -4.67 -15.84 6.80
C GLN A 63 -4.53 -15.47 5.32
N PHE A 64 -3.36 -15.00 4.93
CA PHE A 64 -3.03 -14.91 3.51
C PHE A 64 -2.58 -16.29 3.02
N LEU A 65 -3.47 -17.02 2.33
CA LEU A 65 -3.06 -18.22 1.59
C LEU A 65 -2.65 -17.81 0.16
N PHE A 66 -1.38 -17.48 -0.04
CA PHE A 66 -0.83 -17.27 -1.38
C PHE A 66 -0.53 -18.63 -2.03
N THR A 67 -1.54 -19.28 -2.62
CA THR A 67 -1.28 -20.44 -3.47
C THR A 67 -0.62 -19.98 -4.75
N LYS A 68 0.66 -20.33 -4.95
CA LYS A 68 1.30 -20.27 -6.27
C LYS A 68 0.42 -21.05 -7.24
N ASN A 69 -0.14 -20.38 -8.25
CA ASN A 69 -0.83 -21.08 -9.33
C ASN A 69 0.13 -22.11 -9.95
N ARG A 70 -0.39 -23.31 -10.21
CA ARG A 70 0.34 -24.32 -10.99
C ARG A 70 0.65 -23.72 -12.36
N ARG A 71 1.96 -23.65 -12.66
CA ARG A 71 2.51 -23.15 -13.92
C ARG A 71 1.84 -23.85 -15.10
N SER A 72 1.09 -23.11 -15.93
CA SER A 72 0.61 -23.62 -17.21
C SER A 72 1.54 -23.08 -18.32
N SER A 73 2.04 -23.97 -19.17
CA SER A 73 3.19 -23.76 -20.03
C SER A 73 2.94 -22.95 -21.32
N ARG A 74 1.80 -22.24 -21.44
CA ARG A 74 1.34 -21.70 -22.74
C ARG A 74 1.00 -20.21 -22.76
N THR A 75 1.14 -19.48 -21.67
CA THR A 75 0.89 -18.03 -21.64
C THR A 75 2.22 -17.30 -21.47
N PRO A 76 2.52 -16.25 -22.26
CA PRO A 76 3.72 -15.45 -22.02
C PRO A 76 3.71 -14.94 -20.58
N GLU A 77 4.70 -15.39 -19.79
CA GLU A 77 4.82 -15.09 -18.38
C GLU A 77 5.20 -13.62 -18.21
N VAL A 78 4.29 -12.81 -17.66
CA VAL A 78 4.65 -11.49 -17.17
C VAL A 78 5.01 -11.63 -15.70
N GLU A 79 6.25 -11.34 -15.34
CA GLU A 79 6.73 -11.41 -13.96
C GLU A 79 6.05 -10.32 -13.12
N ILE A 80 5.32 -10.74 -12.07
CA ILE A 80 4.82 -9.86 -11.01
C ILE A 80 5.61 -10.22 -9.75
N LYS A 81 6.48 -9.31 -9.31
CA LYS A 81 7.25 -9.48 -8.08
C LYS A 81 6.39 -9.07 -6.90
N LEU A 82 6.04 -10.03 -6.04
CA LEU A 82 5.25 -9.81 -4.84
C LEU A 82 6.16 -9.64 -3.62
N LYS A 83 5.88 -8.62 -2.82
CA LYS A 83 6.59 -8.30 -1.58
C LYS A 83 5.57 -8.09 -0.46
N GLN A 84 5.57 -8.96 0.54
CA GLN A 84 4.69 -8.83 1.70
C GLN A 84 5.35 -7.89 2.70
N ALA A 85 4.75 -6.73 2.95
CA ALA A 85 5.27 -5.80 3.94
C ALA A 85 4.89 -6.22 5.37
N GLY A 86 3.75 -6.91 5.56
CA GLY A 86 3.29 -7.39 6.87
C GLY A 86 2.03 -6.70 7.37
N GLY A 87 1.73 -6.86 8.66
CA GLY A 87 0.57 -6.28 9.35
C GLY A 87 0.97 -5.15 10.28
N TYR A 88 0.27 -4.03 10.18
CA TYR A 88 0.62 -2.80 10.88
C TYR A 88 -0.56 -2.24 11.65
N SER A 89 -0.31 -1.71 12.83
CA SER A 89 -1.29 -0.97 13.65
C SER A 89 -1.16 0.53 13.42
N PHE A 90 -2.25 1.27 13.57
CA PHE A 90 -2.20 2.73 13.54
C PHE A 90 -1.50 3.27 14.79
N LEU A 91 -0.38 3.95 14.60
CA LEU A 91 0.22 4.82 15.60
C LEU A 91 -0.42 6.22 15.55
N GLN A 92 -0.80 6.68 14.35
CA GLN A 92 -1.49 7.94 14.11
C GLN A 92 -2.45 7.78 12.91
N GLU A 93 -3.69 8.22 13.08
CA GLU A 93 -4.72 8.18 12.03
C GLU A 93 -5.37 9.56 11.89
N GLU A 94 -5.03 10.28 10.82
CA GLU A 94 -5.63 11.58 10.50
C GLU A 94 -6.71 11.48 9.43
N LYS A 95 -6.68 10.43 8.58
CA LYS A 95 -7.62 10.29 7.47
C LYS A 95 -7.90 8.83 7.09
N LEU A 96 -9.17 8.43 7.19
CA LEU A 96 -9.63 7.04 7.07
C LEU A 96 -9.97 6.60 5.63
N ASN A 97 -9.22 7.08 4.63
CA ASN A 97 -9.51 7.02 3.19
C ASN A 97 -10.66 7.90 2.71
N ASN A 98 -10.28 8.92 1.95
CA ASN A 98 -11.04 9.57 0.88
C ASN A 98 -10.08 10.59 0.25
N ILE A 99 -9.27 10.16 -0.73
CA ILE A 99 -8.49 11.11 -1.54
C ILE A 99 -9.49 12.08 -2.16
N GLN A 100 -9.29 13.37 -1.90
CA GLN A 100 -10.00 14.39 -2.65
C GLN A 100 -9.48 14.42 -4.10
N PRO A 101 -10.28 14.83 -5.09
CA PRO A 101 -9.86 14.83 -6.49
C PRO A 101 -8.56 15.61 -6.77
N ASP A 102 -8.20 16.57 -5.93
CA ASP A 102 -6.98 17.38 -5.98
C ASP A 102 -5.82 16.86 -5.12
N GLU A 103 -5.97 15.69 -4.49
CA GLU A 103 -4.94 15.07 -3.63
C GLU A 103 -4.19 13.93 -4.34
N LYS A 104 -3.02 13.60 -3.78
CA LYS A 104 -2.20 12.42 -4.05
C LYS A 104 -1.86 11.75 -2.73
N LYS A 105 -1.65 10.43 -2.78
CA LYS A 105 -1.04 9.69 -1.68
C LYS A 105 0.47 9.60 -1.91
N ILE A 106 1.26 9.79 -0.85
CA ILE A 106 2.67 9.42 -0.85
C ILE A 106 2.84 8.35 0.22
N PHE A 107 3.43 7.22 -0.15
CA PHE A 107 3.87 6.22 0.81
C PHE A 107 5.37 6.33 1.01
N ALA A 108 5.81 6.33 2.27
CA ALA A 108 7.21 6.17 2.65
C ALA A 108 7.32 4.98 3.61
N PHE A 109 8.18 4.03 3.26
CA PHE A 109 8.43 2.83 4.05
C PHE A 109 9.79 2.95 4.76
N ILE A 110 9.81 2.75 6.07
CA ILE A 110 10.96 3.00 6.94
C ILE A 110 11.31 1.72 7.69
N SER A 111 12.53 1.24 7.49
CA SER A 111 13.00 -0.03 8.06
C SER A 111 13.66 0.12 9.43
N ASP A 112 14.24 1.29 9.75
CA ASP A 112 14.89 1.51 11.06
C ASP A 112 13.86 1.89 12.14
N PRO A 113 13.67 1.07 13.19
CA PRO A 113 12.75 1.40 14.28
C PRO A 113 13.24 2.57 15.15
N ARG A 114 14.50 3.00 15.01
CA ARG A 114 15.06 4.14 15.75
C ARG A 114 14.84 5.47 15.04
N THR A 115 14.17 5.46 13.90
CA THR A 115 13.87 6.67 13.14
C THR A 115 13.04 7.64 13.96
N ASP A 116 13.49 8.90 14.04
CA ASP A 116 12.73 9.97 14.67
C ASP A 116 11.53 10.37 13.80
N LEU A 117 10.35 9.89 14.19
CA LEU A 117 9.08 10.21 13.53
C LEU A 117 8.71 11.70 13.67
N GLY A 118 9.33 12.45 14.60
CA GLY A 118 9.13 13.88 14.75
C GLY A 118 9.48 14.66 13.49
N ILE A 119 10.54 14.26 12.78
CA ILE A 119 10.97 14.86 11.52
C ILE A 119 9.86 14.72 10.46
N PHE A 120 9.31 13.52 10.31
CA PHE A 120 8.26 13.21 9.34
C PHE A 120 6.94 13.90 9.65
N LYS A 121 6.63 14.06 10.95
CA LYS A 121 5.46 14.80 11.42
C LYS A 121 5.58 16.30 11.16
N GLN A 122 6.79 16.86 11.08
CA GLN A 122 6.96 18.28 10.75
C GLN A 122 6.71 18.58 9.26
N LEU A 123 6.79 17.58 8.39
CA LEU A 123 6.51 17.72 6.95
C LEU A 123 5.00 17.80 6.63
N THR A 124 4.13 17.91 7.64
CA THR A 124 2.66 17.91 7.48
C THR A 124 2.02 19.27 7.30
N GLU A 125 2.79 20.35 7.15
CA GLU A 125 2.24 21.73 7.05
C GLU A 125 1.16 21.87 5.96
N HIS A 126 1.23 21.03 4.91
CA HIS A 126 0.25 20.98 3.82
C HIS A 126 -0.27 19.58 3.50
N SER A 127 -0.20 18.66 4.46
CA SER A 127 -0.64 17.28 4.26
C SER A 127 -1.33 16.71 5.50
N LYS A 128 -2.07 15.62 5.31
CA LYS A 128 -2.50 14.74 6.40
C LYS A 128 -1.61 13.52 6.44
N LEU A 129 -1.34 12.99 7.62
CA LEU A 129 -0.44 11.87 7.80
C LEU A 129 -1.08 10.76 8.63
N ASN A 130 -1.12 9.55 8.07
CA ASN A 130 -1.30 8.32 8.83
C ASN A 130 0.06 7.68 9.05
N ILE A 131 0.30 7.19 10.28
CA ILE A 131 1.50 6.45 10.65
C ILE A 131 1.09 5.06 11.08
N TYR A 132 1.68 4.07 10.43
CA TYR A 132 1.51 2.66 10.72
C TYR A 132 2.80 2.13 11.33
N GLU A 133 2.70 1.42 12.44
CA GLU A 133 3.81 0.76 13.12
C GLU A 133 3.67 -0.76 12.98
N ALA A 134 4.81 -1.45 12.82
CA ALA A 134 4.85 -2.90 12.74
C ALA A 134 4.12 -3.55 13.93
N TYR A 135 3.09 -4.34 13.64
CA TYR A 135 2.35 -5.06 14.67
C TYR A 135 2.93 -6.47 14.93
N TYR A 136 3.56 -7.07 13.91
CA TYR A 136 4.21 -8.39 14.00
C TYR A 136 5.73 -8.26 13.82
N GLU A 137 6.50 -9.17 14.45
CA GLU A 137 7.97 -9.19 14.36
C GLU A 137 8.49 -9.45 12.94
N ASN A 138 7.69 -10.10 12.09
CA ASN A 138 8.04 -10.43 10.72
C ASN A 138 7.67 -9.33 9.70
N CYS A 139 7.23 -8.15 10.18
CA CYS A 139 7.01 -7.01 9.30
C CYS A 139 8.32 -6.55 8.68
N GLN A 140 8.26 -6.18 7.41
CA GLN A 140 9.42 -5.77 6.66
C GLN A 140 9.94 -4.39 7.07
N TYR A 141 9.03 -3.49 7.44
CA TYR A 141 9.33 -2.12 7.79
C TYR A 141 8.92 -1.88 9.24
N ALA A 142 9.67 -1.04 9.94
CA ALA A 142 9.27 -0.58 11.27
C ALA A 142 8.05 0.35 11.17
N TYR A 143 8.06 1.25 10.19
CA TYR A 143 6.99 2.21 9.96
C TYR A 143 6.59 2.30 8.48
N ILE A 144 5.30 2.53 8.25
CA ILE A 144 4.77 2.98 6.97
C ILE A 144 4.09 4.32 7.19
N LEU A 145 4.45 5.31 6.38
CA LEU A 145 3.86 6.64 6.39
C LEU A 145 2.97 6.79 5.16
N GLU A 146 1.74 7.25 5.36
CA GLU A 146 0.79 7.55 4.29
C GLU A 146 0.40 9.03 4.38
N TYR A 147 0.94 9.82 3.46
CA TYR A 147 0.63 11.24 3.34
C TYR A 147 -0.50 11.47 2.34
N PHE A 148 -1.43 12.35 2.69
CA PHE A 148 -2.46 12.88 1.80
C PHE A 148 -2.12 14.35 1.54
N VAL A 149 -1.70 14.66 0.32
CA VAL A 149 -1.15 15.97 -0.03
C VAL A 149 -1.81 16.49 -1.30
N LYS A 150 -2.03 17.80 -1.37
CA LYS A 150 -2.51 18.44 -2.60
C LYS A 150 -1.52 18.21 -3.74
N LYS A 151 -2.01 17.95 -4.96
CA LYS A 151 -1.19 17.68 -6.16
C LYS A 151 -0.07 18.69 -6.36
N LYS A 152 -0.34 19.98 -6.12
CA LYS A 152 0.65 21.06 -6.25
C LYS A 152 1.87 20.94 -5.32
N ASN A 153 1.70 20.30 -4.16
CA ASN A 153 2.75 20.18 -3.13
C ASN A 153 3.34 18.75 -3.09
N ALA A 154 2.84 17.84 -3.94
CA ALA A 154 3.19 16.43 -3.87
C ALA A 154 4.63 16.15 -4.28
N ALA A 155 5.17 16.89 -5.26
CA ALA A 155 6.55 16.77 -5.69
C ALA A 155 7.53 17.27 -4.61
N GLU A 156 7.23 18.43 -4.01
CA GLU A 156 8.05 19.01 -2.93
C GLU A 156 8.13 18.07 -1.72
N LEU A 157 6.98 17.56 -1.26
CA LEU A 157 6.96 16.62 -0.13
C LEU A 157 7.71 15.33 -0.48
N LEU A 158 7.58 14.82 -1.71
CA LEU A 158 8.32 13.64 -2.15
C LEU A 158 9.83 13.87 -2.07
N ASP A 159 10.32 15.04 -2.48
CA ASP A 159 11.74 15.37 -2.45
C ASP A 159 12.26 15.58 -1.02
N GLN A 160 11.47 16.20 -0.15
CA GLN A 160 11.78 16.28 1.28
C GLN A 160 11.90 14.88 1.91
N LEU A 161 10.96 13.97 1.61
CA LEU A 161 11.00 12.59 2.12
C LEU A 161 12.23 11.81 1.64
N LYS A 162 12.69 12.03 0.40
CA LYS A 162 13.91 11.40 -0.13
C LYS A 162 15.16 11.83 0.65
N LEU A 163 15.20 13.05 1.19
CA LEU A 163 16.34 13.54 1.99
C LEU A 163 16.47 12.82 3.34
N HIS A 164 15.39 12.18 3.81
CA HIS A 164 15.34 11.50 5.10
C HIS A 164 15.47 9.96 4.99
N ASN A 165 16.01 9.46 3.87
CA ASN A 165 16.41 8.06 3.68
C ASN A 165 15.30 7.00 3.91
N ALA A 166 14.04 7.28 3.58
CA ALA A 166 13.06 6.20 3.50
C ALA A 166 13.41 5.26 2.33
N GLU A 167 13.42 3.94 2.59
CA GLU A 167 13.92 2.92 1.66
C GLU A 167 13.08 2.82 0.39
N ASP A 168 11.76 2.88 0.56
CA ASP A 168 10.80 2.87 -0.53
C ASP A 168 9.90 4.10 -0.38
N ILE A 169 9.93 4.99 -1.38
CA ILE A 169 9.07 6.18 -1.42
C ILE A 169 8.47 6.30 -2.82
N GLY A 170 7.18 6.62 -2.90
CA GLY A 170 6.52 6.82 -4.18
C GLY A 170 5.25 7.67 -4.09
N LEU A 171 4.89 8.26 -5.23
CA LEU A 171 3.61 8.95 -5.44
C LEU A 171 2.60 7.93 -5.96
N PHE A 172 1.53 7.73 -5.22
CA PHE A 172 0.53 6.72 -5.52
C PHE A 172 -0.83 7.36 -5.84
N GLN A 173 -1.52 6.71 -6.77
CA GLN A 173 -2.88 7.03 -7.16
C GLN A 173 -3.78 5.86 -6.82
N GLU A 174 -4.94 6.13 -6.22
CA GLU A 174 -5.89 5.08 -5.90
C GLU A 174 -6.50 4.51 -7.18
N CYS A 175 -6.48 3.18 -7.29
CA CYS A 175 -7.17 2.44 -8.34
C CYS A 175 -8.57 2.09 -7.85
N LYS A 176 -9.59 2.46 -8.62
CA LYS A 176 -10.95 2.00 -8.36
C LYS A 176 -11.02 0.51 -8.70
N LEU A 177 -11.14 -0.33 -7.67
CA LEU A 177 -11.48 -1.73 -7.87
C LEU A 177 -12.95 -1.80 -8.31
N HIS A 178 -13.25 -2.56 -9.36
CA HIS A 178 -14.64 -2.82 -9.71
C HIS A 178 -15.25 -3.67 -8.59
N ALA A 179 -16.37 -3.23 -8.02
CA ALA A 179 -17.11 -4.03 -7.05
C ALA A 179 -17.48 -5.36 -7.72
N ILE A 180 -17.03 -6.47 -7.16
CA ILE A 180 -17.42 -7.79 -7.62
C ILE A 180 -18.94 -7.88 -7.39
N ALA A 181 -19.72 -7.90 -8.47
CA ALA A 181 -21.14 -8.17 -8.39
C ALA A 181 -21.31 -9.54 -7.75
N LYS A 182 -21.96 -9.57 -6.58
CA LYS A 182 -22.38 -10.80 -5.92
C LYS A 182 -23.34 -11.51 -6.89
N VAL A 183 -22.96 -12.69 -7.38
CA VAL A 183 -23.87 -13.63 -8.06
C VAL A 183 -24.43 -14.57 -7.01
#